data_AF-F0JKL1-F1
#
_entry.id   AF-F0JKL1-F1
#
_cell.length_a   1.000
_cell.length_b   1.000
_cell.length_c   1.000
_cell.angle_alpha   90.00
_cell.angle_beta   90.00
_cell.angle_gamma   90.00
#
_symmetry.space_group_name_H-M   'P 1'
#
loop_
_entity.id
_entity.type
_entity.pdbx_description
1 polymer ?
#
loop_
_entity_poly.entity_id
_entity_poly.type
_entity_poly.pdbx_seq_one_letter_code
_entity_poly.pdbx_strand_id
1 'polypeptide(L)' 'MTMEYKEQLKQKGYTRYRGAVDASVYEYFNCDCSWKAQWYLKKGHYRCCGCKERCETRDPEGFQLFLDLG' A
#
# COMPACT_ATOMS: atom_id res chain seq x y z
N MET A 1 -13.79 1.80 -5.15
CA MET A 1 -13.34 2.24 -3.80
C MET A 1 -14.33 3.28 -3.33
N THR A 2 -15.20 2.93 -2.37
CA THR A 2 -16.14 3.87 -1.76
C THR A 2 -15.37 4.95 -0.99
N MET A 3 -15.89 6.19 -0.98
CA MET A 3 -15.22 7.34 -0.36
C MET A 3 -14.88 7.09 1.12
N GLU A 4 -15.73 6.36 1.84
CA GLU A 4 -15.59 6.05 3.26
C GLU A 4 -14.28 5.37 3.64
N TYR A 5 -13.74 4.47 2.81
CA TYR A 5 -12.55 3.71 3.22
C TYR A 5 -11.29 4.59 3.21
N LYS A 6 -11.20 5.53 2.27
CA LYS A 6 -10.10 6.52 2.24
C LYS A 6 -10.14 7.42 3.47
N GLU A 7 -11.34 7.81 3.89
CA GLU A 7 -11.53 8.64 5.09
C GLU A 7 -11.19 7.86 6.37
N GLN A 8 -11.59 6.59 6.47
CA GLN A 8 -11.20 5.74 7.61
C GLN A 8 -9.67 5.57 7.72
N LEU A 9 -8.97 5.42 6.60
CA LEU A 9 -7.51 5.34 6.59
C LEU A 9 -6.90 6.65 7.07
N LYS A 10 -7.38 7.80 6.58
CA LYS A 10 -6.94 9.11 7.04
C LYS A 10 -7.20 9.30 8.54
N GLN A 11 -8.39 8.99 9.04
CA GLN A 11 -8.72 9.07 10.48
C GLN A 11 -7.83 8.16 11.33
N LYS A 12 -7.47 6.98 10.81
CA LYS A 12 -6.53 6.07 11.46
C LYS A 12 -5.07 6.56 11.37
N GLY A 13 -4.77 7.63 10.63
CA GLY A 13 -3.41 8.15 10.45
C GLY A 13 -2.58 7.43 9.39
N TYR A 14 -3.23 6.73 8.45
CA TYR A 14 -2.56 6.20 7.28
C TYR A 14 -2.36 7.31 6.23
N THR A 15 -1.14 7.38 5.69
CA THR A 15 -0.83 8.24 4.54
C THR A 15 -0.76 7.41 3.27
N ARG A 16 -1.03 8.02 2.12
CA ARG A 16 -0.91 7.33 0.84
C ARG A 16 0.57 7.10 0.55
N TYR A 17 0.96 5.84 0.39
CA TYR A 17 2.30 5.49 -0.03
C TYR A 17 2.47 5.87 -1.50
N ARG A 18 3.49 6.69 -1.78
CA ARG A 18 3.83 7.15 -3.14
C ARG A 18 5.13 6.52 -3.66
N GLY A 19 5.75 5.64 -2.88
CA GLY A 19 6.93 4.86 -3.28
C GLY A 19 6.61 3.90 -4.42
N ALA A 20 7.66 3.45 -5.10
CA ALA A 20 7.55 2.29 -5.97
C ALA A 20 7.36 1.03 -5.11
N VAL A 21 6.54 0.12 -5.60
CA VAL A 21 6.32 -1.19 -4.97
C VAL A 21 6.72 -2.24 -5.98
N ASP A 22 7.66 -3.09 -5.60
CA ASP A 22 8.21 -4.14 -6.41
C ASP A 22 7.16 -5.21 -6.75
N ALA A 23 7.34 -5.88 -7.90
CA ALA A 23 6.45 -6.94 -8.35
C ALA A 23 6.36 -8.11 -7.35
N SER A 24 7.48 -8.42 -6.68
CA SER A 24 7.57 -9.51 -5.71
C SER A 24 6.58 -9.39 -4.55
N VAL A 25 6.23 -8.16 -4.14
CA VAL A 25 5.21 -7.93 -3.10
C VAL A 25 3.86 -8.47 -3.56
N TYR A 26 3.48 -8.19 -4.81
CA TYR A 26 2.21 -8.67 -5.34
C TYR A 26 2.21 -10.17 -5.56
N GLU A 27 3.33 -10.74 -5.99
CA GLU A 27 3.51 -12.19 -6.14
C GLU A 27 3.39 -12.91 -4.79
N TYR A 28 4.00 -12.36 -3.73
CA TYR A 28 3.90 -12.87 -2.37
C TYR A 28 2.45 -12.91 -1.87
N PHE A 29 1.67 -11.86 -2.16
CA PHE A 29 0.26 -11.80 -1.82
C PHE A 29 -0.66 -12.49 -2.83
N ASN A 30 -0.11 -13.09 -3.90
CA ASN A 30 -0.85 -13.65 -5.03
C ASN A 30 -1.91 -12.66 -5.59
N CYS A 31 -1.55 -11.37 -5.61
CA CYS A 31 -2.48 -10.30 -5.91
C CYS A 31 -2.64 -10.11 -7.42
N ASP A 32 -3.68 -10.72 -8.00
CA ASP A 32 -4.04 -10.62 -9.42
C ASP A 32 -4.35 -9.17 -9.88
N CYS A 33 -4.69 -8.29 -8.93
CA CYS A 33 -5.07 -6.90 -9.17
C CYS A 33 -3.97 -5.88 -8.80
N SER A 34 -2.71 -6.25 -8.98
CA SER A 34 -1.53 -5.39 -8.69
C SER A 34 -1.63 -4.00 -9.34
N TRP A 35 -2.13 -3.93 -10.59
CA TRP A 35 -2.34 -2.68 -11.34
C TRP A 35 -3.36 -1.71 -10.71
N LYS A 36 -4.25 -2.19 -9.84
CA LYS A 36 -5.20 -1.37 -9.07
C LYS A 36 -4.69 -1.05 -7.67
N ALA A 37 -3.58 -1.64 -7.23
CA ALA A 37 -3.11 -1.55 -5.87
C ALA A 37 -2.87 -0.10 -5.43
N GLN A 38 -3.38 0.23 -4.26
CA GLN A 38 -3.17 1.53 -3.62
C GLN A 38 -2.68 1.29 -2.22
N TRP A 39 -1.38 1.47 -2.02
CA TRP A 39 -0.74 1.25 -0.72
C TRP A 39 -0.85 2.49 0.16
N TYR A 40 -1.07 2.22 1.44
CA TYR A 40 -1.13 3.22 2.49
C TYR A 40 -0.17 2.81 3.61
N LEU A 41 0.61 3.75 4.10
CA LEU A 41 1.63 3.54 5.13
C LEU A 41 1.21 4.20 6.45
N LYS A 42 1.37 3.48 7.55
CA LYS A 42 1.26 4.01 8.91
C LYS A 42 2.28 3.33 9.83
N LYS A 43 3.28 4.07 10.33
CA LYS A 43 4.27 3.55 11.29
C LYS A 43 4.90 2.20 10.87
N GLY A 44 5.25 2.04 9.59
CA GLY A 44 5.79 0.78 9.05
C GLY A 44 4.75 -0.28 8.67
N HIS A 45 3.46 -0.02 8.86
CA HIS A 45 2.39 -0.89 8.36
C HIS A 45 1.91 -0.41 6.99
N TYR A 46 2.06 -1.27 5.99
CA TYR A 46 1.56 -1.08 4.65
C TYR A 46 0.23 -1.79 4.48
N ARG A 47 -0.75 -1.08 3.92
CA ARG A 47 -2.06 -1.64 3.62
C ARG A 47 -2.47 -1.30 2.20
N CYS A 48 -2.70 -2.33 1.39
CA CYS A 48 -3.27 -2.21 0.07
C CYS A 48 -4.78 -2.01 0.19
N CYS A 49 -5.30 -1.00 -0.50
CA CYS A 49 -6.71 -0.66 -0.53
C CYS A 49 -7.29 -0.74 -1.95
N GLY A 50 -6.46 -1.16 -2.90
CA GLY A 50 -6.79 -1.28 -4.32
C GLY A 50 -7.27 -2.68 -4.71
N CYS A 51 -6.80 -3.71 -4.02
CA CYS A 51 -7.23 -5.10 -4.22
C CYS A 51 -8.46 -5.44 -3.38
N LYS A 52 -9.20 -6.48 -3.77
CA LYS A 52 -10.40 -6.96 -3.07
C LYS A 52 -10.08 -7.52 -1.68
N GLU A 53 -8.90 -8.12 -1.55
CA GLU A 53 -8.44 -8.82 -0.34
C GLU A 53 -7.87 -7.88 0.72
N ARG A 54 -7.60 -6.61 0.35
CA ARG A 54 -7.07 -5.58 1.27
C ARG A 54 -5.79 -6.03 1.97
N CYS A 55 -4.84 -6.55 1.19
CA CYS A 55 -3.57 -7.09 1.67
C CYS A 55 -2.89 -6.11 2.64
N GLU A 56 -2.31 -6.64 3.72
CA GLU A 56 -1.53 -5.85 4.66
C GLU A 56 -0.19 -6.51 4.94
N THR A 57 0.85 -5.70 5.06
CA THR A 57 2.18 -6.15 5.43
C THR A 57 2.82 -5.16 6.39
N ARG A 58 3.68 -5.67 7.27
CA ARG A 58 4.58 -4.86 8.07
C ARG A 58 6.01 -4.92 7.54
N ASP A 59 6.21 -5.74 6.52
CA ASP A 59 7.50 -5.92 5.89
C ASP A 59 7.72 -4.82 4.86
N PRO A 60 8.82 -4.05 4.96
CA PRO A 60 9.17 -3.06 3.97
C PRO A 60 9.86 -3.67 2.74
N GLU A 61 10.13 -4.98 2.69
CA GLU A 61 10.68 -5.61 1.47
C GLU A 61 9.79 -5.34 0.26
N GLY A 62 10.43 -4.93 -0.83
CA GLY A 62 9.77 -4.51 -2.06
C GLY A 62 9.06 -3.16 -2.00
N PHE A 63 8.98 -2.48 -0.84
CA PHE A 63 8.52 -1.10 -0.74
C PHE A 63 9.72 -0.15 -0.88
N GLN A 64 10.01 0.25 -2.11
CA GLN A 64 11.05 1.24 -2.39
C GLN A 64 10.57 2.64 -2.00
N LEU A 65 11.14 3.16 -0.94
CA LEU A 65 11.03 4.59 -0.62
C LEU A 65 11.74 5.35 -1.74
N PHE A 66 11.03 6.26 -2.41
CA PHE A 66 11.72 7.27 -3.21
C PHE A 66 12.59 8.07 -2.25
N LEU A 67 13.91 7.90 -2.34
CA LEU A 67 14.85 8.91 -1.90
C LEU A 67 14.61 10.10 -2.84
N ASP A 68 13.91 11.11 -2.33
CA ASP A 68 13.86 12.44 -2.93
C ASP A 68 15.29 12.98 -2.88
N LEU A 69 16.09 12.65 -3.90
CA LEU A 69 17.35 13.32 -4.19
C LEU A 69 16.96 14.68 -4.76
N GLY A 70 16.82 15.65 -3.87
CA GLY A 70 16.40 17.02 -4.17
C GLY A 70 17.25 17.72 -5.24
#